data_AF-A0A1S9A3Y9-F1
#
_entry.id   AF-A0A1S9A3Y9-F1
#
_cell.length_a   1.000
_cell.length_b   1.000
_cell.length_c   1.000
_cell.angle_alpha   90.00
_cell.angle_beta   90.00
_cell.angle_gamma   90.00
#
_symmetry.space_group_name_H-M   'P 1'
#
loop_
_entity.id
_entity.type
_entity.pdbx_description
1 polymer ?
#
loop_
_entity_poly.entity_id
_entity_poly.type
_entity_poly.pdbx_seq_one_letter_code
_entity_poly.pdbx_strand_id
1 'polypeptide(L)' 'MADFKKTELEELAFKTAKTLLAKYQNPHDLKLEENSSLEDSYTILITLLYTEKLNPEDQLAIVSIIDEMKLIDGNL' A
#
# COMPACT_ATOMS: atom_id res chain seq x y z
N MET A 1 -8.37 -19.82 6.04
CA MET A 1 -7.09 -19.25 6.55
C MET A 1 -6.52 -18.19 5.62
N ALA A 2 -6.57 -18.38 4.29
CA ALA A 2 -6.11 -17.37 3.32
C ALA A 2 -6.92 -16.05 3.36
N ASP A 3 -8.26 -16.13 3.48
CA ASP A 3 -9.11 -14.93 3.51
C ASP A 3 -8.83 -13.98 4.67
N PHE A 4 -8.53 -14.52 5.86
CA PHE A 4 -8.23 -13.69 7.03
C PHE A 4 -6.95 -12.87 6.83
N LYS A 5 -5.88 -13.50 6.30
CA LYS A 5 -4.63 -12.80 5.98
C LYS A 5 -4.81 -11.74 4.90
N LYS A 6 -5.68 -12.00 3.92
CA LYS A 6 -5.98 -11.03 2.87
C LYS A 6 -6.67 -9.77 3.43
N THR A 7 -7.65 -9.95 4.33
CA THR A 7 -8.31 -8.82 4.99
C THR A 7 -7.36 -8.01 5.89
N GLU A 8 -6.49 -8.67 6.65
CA GLU A 8 -5.48 -7.97 7.46
C GLU A 8 -4.49 -7.17 6.60
N LEU A 9 -4.02 -7.76 5.50
CA LEU A 9 -3.14 -7.08 4.56
C LEU A 9 -3.83 -5.89 3.88
N GLU A 10 -5.14 -6.00 3.61
CA GLU A 10 -5.92 -4.92 3.03
C GLU A 10 -6.08 -3.73 3.95
N GLU A 11 -6.39 -3.96 5.22
CA GLU A 11 -6.39 -2.88 6.20
C GLU A 11 -5.00 -2.25 6.36
N LEU A 12 -3.94 -3.06 6.34
CA LEU A 12 -2.58 -2.57 6.49
C LEU A 12 -2.14 -1.72 5.30
N ALA A 13 -2.40 -2.18 4.07
CA ALA A 13 -2.13 -1.47 2.84
C ALA A 13 -2.88 -0.14 2.80
N PHE A 14 -4.17 -0.15 3.16
CA PHE A 14 -5.01 1.04 3.22
C PHE A 14 -4.46 2.08 4.24
N LYS A 15 -4.20 1.65 5.47
CA LYS A 15 -3.68 2.54 6.52
C LYS A 15 -2.33 3.14 6.12
N THR A 16 -1.44 2.31 5.56
CA THR A 16 -0.13 2.76 5.10
C THR A 16 -0.25 3.76 3.96
N ALA A 17 -1.09 3.49 2.97
CA ALA A 17 -1.32 4.38 1.83
C ALA A 17 -1.88 5.73 2.30
N LYS A 18 -2.87 5.72 3.21
CA LYS A 18 -3.46 6.93 3.79
C LYS A 18 -2.43 7.76 4.54
N THR A 19 -1.61 7.11 5.38
CA THR A 19 -0.56 7.80 6.15
C THR A 19 0.52 8.40 5.24
N LEU A 20 0.98 7.64 4.24
CA LEU A 20 2.03 8.11 3.34
C LEU A 20 1.54 9.21 2.40
N LEU A 21 0.30 9.14 1.90
CA LEU A 21 -0.32 10.22 1.14
C LEU A 21 -0.44 11.52 1.93
N ALA A 22 -0.68 11.43 3.24
CA ALA A 22 -0.72 12.62 4.10
C ALA A 22 0.68 13.17 4.39
N LYS A 23 1.70 12.30 4.41
CA LYS A 23 3.09 12.63 4.76
C LYS A 23 3.88 13.20 3.59
N TYR A 24 3.70 12.65 2.40
CA TYR A 24 4.40 13.07 1.19
C TYR A 24 3.44 13.89 0.32
N GLN A 25 3.85 15.12 -0.03
CA GLN A 25 3.07 15.98 -0.93
C GLN A 25 2.97 15.30 -2.29
N ASN A 26 1.90 14.55 -2.45
CA ASN A 26 1.56 13.81 -3.64
C ASN A 26 1.41 14.75 -4.85
N PRO A 27 2.38 14.77 -5.80
CA PRO A 27 2.35 15.65 -6.95
C PRO A 27 1.32 15.21 -7.99
N HIS A 28 0.69 14.05 -7.81
CA HIS A 28 -0.23 13.42 -8.74
C HIS A 28 -1.70 13.49 -8.31
N ASP A 29 -2.03 14.20 -7.22
CA ASP A 29 -3.40 14.31 -6.67
C ASP A 29 -4.11 12.95 -6.48
N LEU A 30 -3.34 11.88 -6.26
CA LEU A 30 -3.85 10.58 -5.82
C LEU A 30 -4.71 10.75 -4.55
N LYS A 31 -5.88 10.13 -4.56
CA LYS A 31 -6.83 10.14 -3.45
C LYS A 31 -7.15 8.70 -3.08
N LEU A 32 -7.24 8.45 -1.78
CA LEU A 32 -7.69 7.19 -1.22
C LEU A 32 -9.05 7.43 -0.56
N GLU A 33 -10.11 6.90 -1.15
CA GLU A 33 -11.48 6.95 -0.60
C GLU A 33 -11.66 5.86 0.48
N GLU A 34 -12.60 6.01 1.41
CA GLU A 34 -12.74 5.05 2.54
C GLU A 34 -13.20 3.64 2.11
N ASN A 35 -13.75 3.51 0.91
CA ASN A 35 -14.13 2.26 0.26
C ASN A 35 -13.10 1.82 -0.79
N SER A 36 -11.90 2.40 -0.79
CA SER A 36 -10.83 1.99 -1.70
C SER A 36 -10.50 0.52 -1.50
N SER A 37 -10.32 -0.18 -2.60
CA SER A 37 -9.95 -1.58 -2.59
C SER A 37 -8.49 -1.77 -2.16
N LEU A 38 -8.14 -3.03 -1.91
CA LEU A 38 -6.76 -3.45 -1.82
C LEU A 38 -5.90 -2.93 -2.98
N GLU A 39 -6.38 -3.11 -4.22
CA GLU A 39 -5.67 -2.74 -5.45
C GLU A 39 -5.42 -1.22 -5.56
N ASP A 40 -6.39 -0.41 -5.15
CA ASP A 40 -6.25 1.05 -5.09
C ASP A 40 -5.15 1.46 -4.11
N SER A 41 -5.18 0.86 -2.91
CA SER A 41 -4.17 1.10 -1.87
C SER A 41 -2.78 0.72 -2.39
N TYR A 42 -2.64 -0.42 -3.06
CA TYR A 42 -1.39 -0.85 -3.67
C TYR A 42 -0.89 0.07 -4.77
N THR A 43 -1.79 0.51 -5.65
CA THR A 43 -1.45 1.42 -6.73
C THR A 43 -0.86 2.72 -6.17
N ILE A 44 -1.44 3.23 -5.08
CA ILE A 44 -0.91 4.40 -4.38
C ILE A 44 0.46 4.11 -3.77
N LEU A 45 0.64 2.99 -3.05
CA LEU A 45 1.93 2.66 -2.44
C LEU A 45 3.03 2.52 -3.51
N ILE A 46 2.76 1.83 -4.61
CA ILE A 46 3.68 1.69 -5.74
C ILE A 46 3.98 3.06 -6.35
N THR A 47 2.97 3.89 -6.58
CA THR A 47 3.18 5.23 -7.15
C THR A 47 4.09 6.04 -6.25
N LEU A 48 3.80 6.11 -4.94
CA LEU A 48 4.63 6.82 -3.97
C LEU A 48 6.07 6.29 -3.95
N LEU A 49 6.27 4.98 -4.08
CA LEU A 49 7.61 4.37 -4.12
C LEU A 49 8.44 4.85 -5.32
N TYR A 50 7.81 5.08 -6.47
CA TYR A 50 8.51 5.48 -7.70
C TYR A 50 8.55 7.00 -7.93
N THR A 51 7.61 7.76 -7.35
CA THR A 51 7.49 9.21 -7.59
C THR A 51 8.08 10.05 -6.46
N GLU A 52 8.03 9.54 -5.22
CA GLU A 52 8.48 10.30 -4.04
C GLU A 52 9.86 9.88 -3.56
N LYS A 53 10.59 10.84 -2.98
CA LYS A 53 11.80 10.56 -2.20
C LYS A 53 11.43 10.14 -0.79
N LEU A 54 10.86 8.94 -0.68
CA LEU A 54 10.53 8.31 0.59
C LEU A 54 11.79 8.08 1.44
N ASN A 55 11.65 8.19 2.76
CA ASN A 55 12.71 7.76 3.67
C ASN A 55 12.83 6.21 3.64
N PRO A 56 13.97 5.64 4.08
CA PRO A 56 14.20 4.18 4.01
C PRO A 56 13.17 3.35 4.77
N GLU A 57 12.65 3.86 5.88
CA GLU A 57 11.65 3.16 6.71
C GLU A 57 10.30 3.03 5.99
N ASP A 58 9.84 4.12 5.36
CA ASP A 58 8.60 4.13 4.60
C ASP A 58 8.74 3.29 3.32
N GLN A 59 9.90 3.32 2.66
CA GLN A 59 10.19 2.41 1.54
C GLN A 59 10.10 0.95 1.96
N LEU A 60 10.70 0.59 3.09
CA LEU A 60 10.69 -0.77 3.60
C LEU A 60 9.26 -1.21 3.96
N ALA A 61 8.45 -0.33 4.55
CA ALA A 61 7.05 -0.61 4.85
C ALA A 61 6.26 -0.94 3.56
N ILE A 62 6.43 -0.14 2.51
CA ILE A 62 5.77 -0.39 1.21
C ILE A 62 6.21 -1.73 0.61
N VAL A 63 7.53 -1.99 0.56
CA VAL A 63 8.07 -3.22 -0.05
C VAL A 63 7.59 -4.45 0.71
N SER A 64 7.55 -4.39 2.05
CA SER A 64 7.07 -5.51 2.88
C SER A 64 5.62 -5.86 2.57
N ILE A 65 4.75 -4.85 2.43
CA ILE A 65 3.34 -5.02 2.08
C ILE A 65 3.21 -5.63 0.67
N ILE A 66 3.97 -5.12 -0.31
CA ILE A 66 3.97 -5.66 -1.69
C ILE A 66 4.44 -7.12 -1.73
N ASP A 67 5.47 -7.48 -0.98
CA ASP A 67 5.98 -8.85 -0.97
C ASP A 67 5.00 -9.80 -0.27
N GLU A 68 4.33 -9.37 0.81
CA GLU A 68 3.25 -10.15 1.43
C GLU A 68 2.08 -10.41 0.47
N MET A 69 1.73 -9.43 -0.38
CA MET A 69 0.67 -9.64 -1.39
C MET A 69 1.06 -10.69 -2.41
N LYS A 70 2.28 -10.62 -2.96
CA LYS A 70 2.77 -11.60 -3.94
C LYS A 70 2.75 -13.02 -3.35
N LEU A 71 3.02 -13.16 -2.06
CA LEU A 71 2.95 -14.44 -1.37
C LEU A 71 1.52 -14.96 -1.22
N ILE A 72 0.52 -14.07 -1.12
CA ILE A 72 -0.90 -14.45 -1.10
C ILE A 72 -1.38 -14.81 -2.51
N ASP A 73 -1.06 -14.00 -3.52
CA ASP A 73 -1.48 -14.23 -4.90
C ASP A 73 -0.78 -15.43 -5.55
N GLY A 74 0.48 -15.70 -5.20
CA GLY A 74 1.24 -16.86 -5.70
C GLY A 74 0.91 -18.20 -5.02
N ASN A 75 0.06 -18.18 -3.98
CA ASN A 75 -0.40 -19.38 -3.26
C ASN A 75 -1.85 -19.79 -3.63
N LEU A 76 -2.43 -19.14 -4.65
CA LEU A 76 -3.72 -19.51 -5.28
C LEU A 76 -3.48 -20.36 -6.53
#